data_AF-A0AA40ZVQ6-F1
#
_entry.id   AF-A0AA40ZVQ6-F1
#
_cell.length_a   1.000
_cell.length_b   1.000
_cell.length_c   1.000
_cell.angle_alpha   90.00
_cell.angle_beta   90.00
_cell.angle_gamma   90.00
#
_symmetry.space_group_name_H-M   'P 1'
#
loop_
_entity.id
_entity.type
_entity.pdbx_description
1 polymer ?
#
loop_
_entity_poly.entity_id
_entity_poly.type
_entity_poly.pdbx_seq_one_letter_code
_entity_poly.pdbx_strand_id
1 'polypeptide(L)'
;MLTVTQGGALMVTSALGKLGDRIRLAERFDPTVAERELVWMDKRQLGDGEQHSVLGQPGGPVKWLPYFGGSLIGSDYFIVGGITEVNYDIHSGGAEFAINGIGPKARVFTQSVAVDLRIVDTRSLIVVKTVSLTKQYTGYETGAGTFRFFGSNLFDINIGAKGQEPLQLGIRTTLEEATLRLIGSVLKADPDACLASRPPALRPRPATGRMAAVSPDRRESDGSLP
;
A
#
# COMPACT_ATOMS: atom_id res chain seq x y z
N MET A 1 -20.01 -0.77 -2.00
CA MET A 1 -18.95 -1.01 -0.99
C MET A 1 -17.63 -1.05 -1.73
N LEU A 2 -16.73 -0.10 -1.49
CA LEU A 2 -15.37 -0.14 -2.04
C LEU A 2 -14.62 -1.28 -1.33
N THR A 3 -14.01 -2.18 -2.08
CA THR A 3 -13.25 -3.31 -1.53
C THR A 3 -11.77 -3.03 -1.73
N VAL A 4 -11.00 -3.08 -0.64
CA VAL A 4 -9.53 -3.04 -0.71
C VAL A 4 -9.04 -4.41 -1.14
N THR A 5 -8.10 -4.43 -2.09
CA THR A 5 -7.56 -5.69 -2.60
C THR A 5 -6.57 -6.28 -1.61
N GLN A 6 -6.52 -7.61 -1.51
CA GLN A 6 -5.50 -8.33 -0.72
C GLN A 6 -4.13 -8.37 -1.43
N GLY A 7 -3.91 -7.51 -2.43
CA GLY A 7 -2.71 -7.47 -3.26
C GLY A 7 -1.60 -6.56 -2.73
N GLY A 8 -1.69 -6.08 -1.48
CA GLY A 8 -0.72 -5.11 -0.93
C GLY A 8 0.73 -5.58 -0.99
N ALA A 9 0.99 -6.85 -0.67
CA ALA A 9 2.31 -7.45 -0.78
C ALA A 9 2.83 -7.43 -2.23
N LEU A 10 2.00 -7.83 -3.20
CA LEU A 10 2.36 -7.79 -4.63
C LEU A 10 2.60 -6.36 -5.14
N MET A 11 1.87 -5.37 -4.61
CA MET A 11 2.13 -3.95 -4.92
C MET A 11 3.49 -3.49 -4.40
N VAL A 12 3.88 -3.90 -3.19
CA VAL A 12 5.22 -3.63 -2.63
C VAL A 12 6.30 -4.35 -3.42
N THR A 13 6.13 -5.64 -3.75
CA THR A 13 7.07 -6.38 -4.61
C THR A 13 7.23 -5.71 -5.98
N SER A 14 6.12 -5.26 -6.58
CA SER A 14 6.16 -4.50 -7.84
C SER A 14 6.91 -3.17 -7.67
N ALA A 15 6.73 -2.47 -6.54
CA ALA A 15 7.43 -1.23 -6.25
C ALA A 15 8.93 -1.44 -6.09
N LEU A 16 9.34 -2.51 -5.41
CA LEU A 16 10.75 -2.90 -5.31
C LEU A 16 11.33 -3.29 -6.67
N GLY A 17 10.57 -3.98 -7.52
CA GLY A 17 10.99 -4.36 -8.87
C GLY A 17 11.29 -3.14 -9.77
N LYS A 18 10.63 -2.00 -9.53
CA LYS A 18 10.94 -0.74 -10.24
C LYS A 18 12.34 -0.19 -9.93
N LEU A 19 13.01 -0.67 -8.88
CA LEU A 19 14.37 -0.26 -8.51
C LEU A 19 15.46 -1.02 -9.28
N GLY A 20 15.07 -1.99 -10.12
CA GLY A 20 15.97 -2.73 -11.01
C GLY A 20 17.13 -3.38 -10.26
N ASP A 21 18.32 -3.32 -10.84
CA ASP A 21 19.53 -4.00 -10.33
C ASP A 21 20.06 -3.48 -9.00
N ARG A 22 19.45 -2.42 -8.43
CA ARG A 22 19.82 -1.89 -7.12
C ARG A 22 19.38 -2.80 -5.98
N ILE A 23 18.40 -3.66 -6.21
CA ILE A 23 17.87 -4.61 -5.23
C ILE A 23 17.67 -5.96 -5.89
N ARG A 24 18.21 -7.01 -5.26
CA ARG A 24 17.88 -8.38 -5.63
C ARG A 24 16.67 -8.84 -4.82
N LEU A 25 15.57 -9.12 -5.49
CA LEU A 25 14.36 -9.66 -4.87
C LEU A 25 14.41 -11.18 -4.78
N ALA A 26 14.22 -11.71 -3.58
CA ALA A 26 13.99 -13.13 -3.36
C ALA A 26 12.48 -13.37 -3.23
N GLU A 27 11.94 -14.30 -4.01
CA GLU A 27 10.53 -14.71 -3.91
C GLU A 27 10.30 -15.50 -2.62
N ARG A 28 9.40 -14.99 -1.77
CA ARG A 28 9.05 -15.52 -0.45
C ARG A 28 7.57 -15.36 -0.10
N PHE A 29 6.77 -14.79 -1.01
CA PHE A 29 5.33 -14.63 -0.85
C PHE A 29 4.59 -15.94 -1.14
N ASP A 30 4.99 -16.67 -2.18
CA ASP A 30 4.46 -18.00 -2.49
C ASP A 30 5.59 -18.99 -2.86
N PRO A 31 6.29 -19.56 -1.86
CA PRO A 31 7.39 -20.49 -2.09
C PRO A 31 6.93 -21.92 -2.39
N THR A 32 5.61 -22.18 -2.52
CA THR A 32 5.06 -23.54 -2.50
C THR A 32 5.59 -24.44 -3.60
N VAL A 33 5.82 -23.91 -4.80
CA VAL A 33 6.42 -24.68 -5.91
C VAL A 33 7.88 -25.00 -5.61
N ALA A 34 8.67 -24.02 -5.18
CA ALA A 34 10.08 -24.22 -4.85
C ALA A 34 10.26 -25.23 -3.70
N GLU A 35 9.40 -25.17 -2.67
CA GLU A 35 9.41 -26.13 -1.56
C GLU A 35 9.06 -27.54 -2.03
N ARG A 36 8.06 -27.69 -2.92
CA ARG A 36 7.70 -29.00 -3.49
C ARG A 36 8.81 -29.58 -4.36
N GLU A 37 9.47 -28.77 -5.17
CA GLU A 37 10.59 -29.20 -5.98
C GLU A 37 11.76 -29.68 -5.11
N LEU A 38 12.06 -29.01 -4.00
CA LEU A 38 13.05 -29.49 -3.03
C LEU A 38 12.68 -30.88 -2.48
N VAL A 39 11.40 -31.11 -2.16
CA VAL A 39 10.92 -32.43 -1.70
C VAL A 39 11.06 -33.49 -2.80
N TRP A 40 10.80 -33.15 -4.06
CA TRP A 40 10.98 -34.08 -5.18
C TRP A 40 12.46 -34.36 -5.48
N MET A 41 13.34 -33.36 -5.34
CA MET A 41 14.79 -33.54 -5.44
C MET A 41 15.32 -34.47 -4.34
N ASP A 42 14.90 -34.26 -3.09
CA ASP A 42 15.27 -35.11 -1.95
C ASP A 42 14.85 -36.57 -2.16
N LYS A 43 13.65 -36.78 -2.70
CA LYS A 43 13.14 -38.11 -3.11
C LYS A 43 13.75 -38.65 -4.40
N ARG A 44 14.66 -37.92 -5.06
CA ARG A 44 15.27 -38.27 -6.36
C ARG A 44 14.24 -38.50 -7.47
N GLN A 45 13.10 -37.81 -7.39
CA GLN A 45 11.98 -37.88 -8.33
C GLN A 45 11.97 -36.72 -9.34
N LEU A 46 12.69 -35.63 -9.06
CA LEU A 46 12.81 -34.49 -9.98
C LEU A 46 13.96 -34.72 -10.98
N GLY A 47 13.71 -34.47 -12.26
CA GLY A 47 14.68 -34.58 -13.36
C GLY A 47 14.47 -33.45 -14.38
N ASP A 48 15.52 -33.07 -15.12
CA ASP A 48 15.49 -32.06 -16.20
C ASP A 48 15.72 -32.70 -17.59
N GLY A 49 15.84 -34.03 -17.64
CA GLY A 49 16.11 -34.79 -18.85
C GLY A 49 17.60 -35.03 -19.12
N GLU A 50 18.49 -34.36 -18.39
CA GLU A 50 19.93 -34.49 -18.52
C GLU A 50 20.52 -35.53 -17.55
N GLN A 51 21.76 -35.94 -17.82
CA GLN A 51 22.52 -36.83 -16.96
C GLN A 51 23.47 -36.02 -16.07
N HIS A 52 23.36 -36.21 -14.75
CA HIS A 52 24.11 -35.48 -13.74
C HIS A 52 25.12 -36.40 -13.04
N SER A 53 26.34 -35.91 -12.82
CA SER A 53 27.34 -36.60 -12.01
C SER A 53 27.24 -36.15 -10.55
N VAL A 54 27.10 -37.09 -9.60
CA VAL A 54 27.04 -36.77 -8.17
C VAL A 54 28.41 -37.01 -7.53
N LEU A 55 28.97 -35.96 -6.91
CA LEU A 55 30.26 -36.06 -6.23
C LEU A 55 30.17 -37.04 -5.05
N GLY A 56 31.08 -38.02 -5.01
CA GLY A 56 31.20 -38.96 -3.89
C GLY A 56 30.21 -40.13 -3.89
N GLN A 57 29.38 -40.30 -4.92
CA GLN A 57 28.49 -41.45 -5.05
C GLN A 57 29.09 -42.53 -5.98
N PRO A 58 29.24 -43.79 -5.52
CA PRO A 58 29.65 -44.88 -6.41
C PRO A 58 28.49 -45.23 -7.36
N GLY A 59 28.72 -45.02 -8.66
CA GLY A 59 27.74 -45.24 -9.71
C GLY A 59 27.93 -44.27 -10.86
N GLY A 60 27.44 -44.66 -12.04
CA GLY A 60 27.43 -43.79 -13.22
C GLY A 60 26.51 -42.57 -13.06
N PRO A 61 26.42 -41.73 -14.09
CA PRO A 61 25.54 -40.56 -14.08
C PRO A 61 24.08 -40.91 -13.72
N VAL A 62 23.43 -39.99 -12.99
CA VAL A 62 22.03 -40.11 -12.57
C VAL A 62 21.14 -39.20 -13.42
N LYS A 63 19.84 -39.52 -13.52
CA LYS A 63 18.86 -38.72 -14.29
C LYS A 63 18.02 -37.76 -13.44
N TRP A 64 18.17 -37.82 -12.12
CA TRP A 64 17.49 -36.90 -11.19
C TRP A 64 18.39 -35.71 -10.87
N LEU A 65 17.80 -34.55 -10.59
CA LEU A 65 18.54 -33.34 -10.23
C LEU A 65 19.18 -33.51 -8.85
N PRO A 66 20.53 -33.45 -8.75
CA PRO A 66 21.18 -33.44 -7.46
C PRO A 66 20.94 -32.12 -6.72
N TYR A 67 20.59 -32.24 -5.44
CA TYR A 67 20.50 -31.09 -4.55
C TYR A 67 21.89 -30.66 -4.10
N PHE A 68 22.24 -29.41 -4.41
CA PHE A 68 23.40 -28.74 -3.86
C PHE A 68 22.91 -27.78 -2.76
N GLY A 69 23.34 -28.02 -1.52
CA GLY A 69 23.05 -27.11 -0.42
C GLY A 69 23.45 -25.68 -0.77
N GLY A 70 22.58 -24.72 -0.45
CA GLY A 70 22.82 -23.30 -0.75
C GLY A 70 22.20 -22.79 -2.07
N SER A 71 21.37 -23.58 -2.75
CA SER A 71 20.61 -23.12 -3.92
C SER A 71 19.64 -21.99 -3.61
N LEU A 72 19.07 -21.95 -2.40
CA LEU A 72 18.25 -20.85 -1.91
C LEU A 72 19.14 -19.76 -1.32
N ILE A 73 19.19 -18.61 -1.98
CA ILE A 73 19.88 -17.44 -1.44
C ILE A 73 19.11 -16.84 -0.25
N GLY A 74 19.88 -16.43 0.77
CA GLY A 74 19.35 -15.67 1.90
C GLY A 74 18.99 -14.24 1.50
N SER A 75 18.04 -13.64 2.22
CA SER A 75 17.71 -12.21 2.13
C SER A 75 18.41 -11.44 3.25
N ASP A 76 18.97 -10.28 2.94
CA ASP A 76 19.55 -9.40 3.96
C ASP A 76 18.47 -8.73 4.83
N TYR A 77 17.36 -8.35 4.19
CA TYR A 77 16.22 -7.71 4.83
C TYR A 77 14.90 -8.28 4.32
N PHE A 78 13.85 -8.15 5.14
CA PHE A 78 12.48 -8.39 4.72
C PHE A 78 11.58 -7.21 5.13
N ILE A 79 10.53 -6.97 4.34
CA ILE A 79 9.52 -5.96 4.63
C ILE A 79 8.25 -6.67 5.08
N VAL A 80 7.66 -6.19 6.17
CA VAL A 80 6.39 -6.70 6.71
C VAL A 80 5.52 -5.52 7.15
N GLY A 81 4.20 -5.71 7.06
CA GLY A 81 3.22 -4.70 7.43
C GLY A 81 1.95 -4.88 6.62
N GLY A 82 1.16 -3.82 6.51
CA GLY A 82 -0.07 -3.87 5.74
C GLY A 82 -0.79 -2.54 5.65
N ILE A 83 -1.94 -2.60 4.98
CA ILE A 83 -2.94 -1.55 5.01
C ILE A 83 -3.68 -1.72 6.34
N THR A 84 -3.53 -0.77 7.24
CA THR A 84 -3.98 -0.86 8.63
C THR A 84 -5.27 -0.10 8.89
N GLU A 85 -5.60 0.87 8.03
CA GLU A 85 -6.81 1.65 8.13
C GLU A 85 -7.43 1.87 6.75
N VAL A 86 -8.76 1.75 6.71
CA VAL A 86 -9.57 2.18 5.58
C VAL A 86 -10.82 2.84 6.17
N ASN A 87 -10.86 4.16 6.17
CA ASN A 87 -12.00 4.91 6.69
C ASN A 87 -12.82 5.50 5.56
N TYR A 88 -14.12 5.26 5.61
CA TYR A 88 -15.10 5.83 4.70
C TYR A 88 -15.85 6.96 5.42
N ASP A 89 -16.16 8.03 4.69
CA ASP A 89 -17.03 9.13 5.15
C ASP A 89 -16.57 9.82 6.44
N ILE A 90 -15.27 10.11 6.55
CA ILE A 90 -14.67 10.82 7.69
C ILE A 90 -15.29 12.21 7.87
N HIS A 91 -15.62 12.86 6.75
CA HIS A 91 -16.40 14.10 6.69
C HIS A 91 -17.28 14.07 5.45
N SER A 92 -18.60 14.18 5.65
CA SER A 92 -19.55 14.44 4.59
C SER A 92 -20.16 15.82 4.77
N GLY A 93 -20.22 16.59 3.69
CA GLY A 93 -20.78 17.93 3.66
C GLY A 93 -21.53 18.15 2.37
N GLY A 94 -22.57 18.97 2.37
CA GLY A 94 -23.33 19.22 1.16
C GLY A 94 -24.32 20.36 1.32
N ALA A 95 -24.69 20.94 0.19
CA ALA A 95 -25.74 21.94 0.10
C ALA A 95 -26.80 21.43 -0.87
N GLU A 96 -28.06 21.55 -0.49
CA GLU A 96 -29.18 21.36 -1.39
C GLU A 96 -30.03 22.63 -1.41
N PHE A 97 -30.52 22.97 -2.59
CA PHE A 97 -31.49 24.03 -2.77
C PHE A 97 -32.63 23.47 -3.60
N ALA A 98 -33.87 23.57 -3.12
CA ALA A 98 -35.02 23.03 -3.82
C ALA A 98 -36.22 23.99 -3.76
N ILE A 99 -36.88 24.17 -4.90
CA ILE A 99 -38.16 24.88 -5.01
C ILE A 99 -39.16 23.90 -5.64
N ASN A 100 -40.30 23.65 -4.97
CA ASN A 100 -41.31 22.69 -5.43
C ASN A 100 -40.76 21.29 -5.76
N GLY A 101 -39.80 20.82 -4.95
CA GLY A 101 -39.17 19.51 -5.13
C GLY A 101 -38.15 19.46 -6.28
N ILE A 102 -37.80 20.59 -6.90
CA ILE A 102 -36.79 20.65 -7.97
C ILE A 102 -35.61 21.49 -7.51
N GLY A 103 -34.39 20.95 -7.62
CA GLY A 103 -33.21 21.79 -7.53
C GLY A 103 -31.87 21.06 -7.37
N PRO A 104 -30.77 21.84 -7.32
CA PRO A 104 -29.43 21.31 -7.27
C PRO A 104 -29.07 20.74 -5.88
N LYS A 105 -28.28 19.68 -5.91
CA LYS A 105 -27.62 19.06 -4.74
C LYS A 105 -26.12 18.95 -5.01
N ALA A 106 -25.31 19.32 -4.04
CA ALA A 106 -23.87 19.11 -4.04
C ALA A 106 -23.48 18.40 -2.74
N ARG A 107 -22.69 17.33 -2.84
CA ARG A 107 -22.17 16.56 -1.70
C ARG A 107 -20.68 16.32 -1.87
N VAL A 108 -19.95 16.34 -0.77
CA VAL A 108 -18.52 16.04 -0.67
C VAL A 108 -18.37 14.93 0.35
N PHE A 109 -17.53 13.95 0.04
CA PHE A 109 -17.25 12.79 0.89
C PHE A 109 -15.75 12.63 1.03
N THR A 110 -15.26 12.41 2.25
CA THR A 110 -13.85 12.20 2.54
C THR A 110 -13.59 10.76 2.98
N GLN A 111 -12.57 10.12 2.42
CA GLN A 111 -12.13 8.77 2.79
C GLN A 111 -10.63 8.79 3.09
N SER A 112 -10.12 7.86 3.89
CA SER A 112 -8.67 7.69 4.09
C SER A 112 -8.26 6.24 4.00
N VAL A 113 -6.98 6.05 3.66
CA VAL A 113 -6.26 4.79 3.81
C VAL A 113 -4.99 5.05 4.61
N ALA A 114 -4.67 4.17 5.55
CA ALA A 114 -3.37 4.16 6.21
C ALA A 114 -2.62 2.86 5.92
N VAL A 115 -1.30 2.99 5.82
CA VAL A 115 -0.36 1.90 5.56
C VAL A 115 0.74 1.98 6.58
N ASP A 116 1.01 0.86 7.26
CA ASP A 116 2.11 0.71 8.19
C ASP A 116 3.02 -0.42 7.71
N LEU A 117 4.26 -0.07 7.35
CA LEU A 117 5.29 -1.02 6.91
C LEU A 117 6.54 -0.86 7.76
N ARG A 118 7.27 -1.96 7.94
CA ARG A 118 8.60 -1.97 8.55
C ARG A 118 9.57 -2.85 7.76
N ILE A 119 10.83 -2.43 7.73
CA ILE A 119 11.94 -3.20 7.17
C ILE A 119 12.81 -3.74 8.30
N VAL A 120 13.12 -5.02 8.24
CA VAL A 120 13.72 -5.79 9.34
C VAL A 120 14.96 -6.51 8.81
N ASP A 121 16.06 -6.47 9.56
CA ASP A 121 17.26 -7.27 9.26
C ASP A 121 16.96 -8.75 9.52
N THR A 122 17.16 -9.60 8.51
CA THR A 122 16.77 -11.02 8.59
C THR A 122 17.56 -11.79 9.64
N ARG A 123 18.81 -11.40 9.92
CA ARG A 123 19.72 -12.14 10.81
C ARG A 123 19.48 -11.79 12.28
N SER A 124 19.28 -10.51 12.58
CA SER A 124 19.12 -9.99 13.95
C SER A 124 17.67 -9.79 14.37
N LEU A 125 16.74 -9.77 13.41
CA LEU A 125 15.32 -9.42 13.60
C LEU A 125 15.09 -8.00 14.16
N ILE A 126 16.12 -7.15 14.14
CA ILE A 126 16.01 -5.76 14.55
C ILE A 126 15.26 -4.99 13.45
N VAL A 127 14.25 -4.22 13.86
CA VAL A 127 13.54 -3.31 12.97
C VAL A 127 14.46 -2.14 12.63
N VAL A 128 14.82 -2.03 11.36
CA VAL A 128 15.71 -0.97 10.86
C VAL A 128 14.96 0.35 10.71
N LYS A 129 13.73 0.28 10.18
CA LYS A 129 12.85 1.45 10.02
C LYS A 129 11.39 1.03 9.94
N THR A 130 10.53 1.89 10.49
CA THR A 130 9.07 1.82 10.34
C THR A 130 8.59 3.06 9.60
N VAL A 131 7.59 2.89 8.74
CA VAL A 131 6.93 3.96 8.00
C VAL A 131 5.43 3.79 8.17
N SER A 132 4.77 4.87 8.59
CA SER A 132 3.32 5.00 8.67
C SER A 132 2.91 6.14 7.75
N LEU A 133 2.05 5.87 6.76
CA LEU A 133 1.55 6.87 5.82
C LEU A 133 0.04 6.79 5.73
N THR A 134 -0.60 7.95 5.78
CA THR A 134 -2.04 8.09 5.57
C THR A 134 -2.30 8.95 4.35
N LYS A 135 -3.13 8.44 3.43
CA LYS A 135 -3.62 9.18 2.27
C LYS A 135 -5.12 9.43 2.43
N GLN A 136 -5.52 10.70 2.27
CA GLN A 136 -6.92 11.11 2.23
C GLN A 136 -7.39 11.32 0.80
N TYR A 137 -8.64 10.96 0.54
CA TYR A 137 -9.36 11.12 -0.72
C TYR A 137 -10.57 12.01 -0.47
N THR A 138 -10.81 12.95 -1.37
CA THR A 138 -12.03 13.76 -1.37
C THR A 138 -12.78 13.51 -2.67
N GLY A 139 -13.99 13.00 -2.55
CA GLY A 139 -14.93 12.81 -3.64
C GLY A 139 -16.00 13.89 -3.64
N TYR A 140 -16.57 14.19 -4.80
CA TYR A 140 -17.70 15.09 -4.93
C TYR A 140 -18.81 14.47 -5.79
N GLU A 141 -20.04 14.83 -5.46
CA GLU A 141 -21.25 14.50 -6.20
C GLU A 141 -22.04 15.78 -6.42
N THR A 142 -22.33 16.10 -7.67
CA THR A 142 -23.18 17.23 -8.04
C THR A 142 -24.34 16.71 -8.87
N GLY A 143 -25.57 17.03 -8.50
CA GLY A 143 -26.75 16.62 -9.25
C GLY A 143 -27.88 17.63 -9.16
N ALA A 144 -28.93 17.38 -9.93
CA ALA A 144 -30.21 18.06 -9.84
C ALA A 144 -31.30 16.99 -9.87
N GLY A 145 -32.30 17.12 -8.99
CA GLY A 145 -33.40 16.16 -8.87
C GLY A 145 -34.76 16.82 -8.96
N THR A 146 -35.78 16.06 -9.33
CA THR A 146 -37.20 16.46 -9.24
C THR A 146 -37.98 15.44 -8.42
N PHE A 147 -38.71 15.90 -7.41
CA PHE A 147 -39.62 15.08 -6.60
C PHE A 147 -41.06 15.52 -6.85
N ARG A 148 -41.89 14.60 -7.35
CA ARG A 148 -43.35 14.84 -7.48
C ARG A 148 -44.14 13.65 -6.96
N PHE A 149 -45.15 13.95 -6.15
CA PHE A 149 -46.15 12.99 -5.71
C PHE A 149 -47.32 13.01 -6.70
N PHE A 150 -47.65 11.85 -7.25
CA PHE A 150 -48.87 11.63 -8.04
C PHE A 150 -49.73 10.60 -7.31
N GLY A 151 -50.71 11.07 -6.53
CA GLY A 151 -51.51 10.21 -5.66
C GLY A 151 -50.65 9.58 -4.55
N SER A 152 -50.65 8.25 -4.44
CA SER A 152 -49.84 7.49 -3.47
C SER A 152 -48.45 7.07 -3.97
N ASN A 153 -48.06 7.46 -5.19
CA ASN A 153 -46.80 7.04 -5.81
C ASN A 153 -45.79 8.20 -5.89
N LEU A 154 -44.53 7.90 -5.54
CA LEU A 154 -43.40 8.83 -5.57
C LEU A 154 -42.57 8.59 -6.84
N PHE A 155 -42.44 9.62 -7.67
CA PHE A 155 -41.56 9.59 -8.85
C PHE A 155 -40.33 10.47 -8.60
N ASP A 156 -39.14 9.86 -8.71
CA ASP A 156 -37.85 10.50 -8.52
C ASP A 156 -37.01 10.39 -9.80
N ILE A 157 -36.59 11.53 -10.34
CA ILE A 157 -35.67 11.62 -11.49
C ILE A 157 -34.46 12.41 -11.02
N ASN A 158 -33.31 11.73 -10.94
CA ASN A 158 -32.02 12.32 -10.58
C ASN A 158 -31.08 12.34 -11.79
N ILE A 159 -30.52 13.51 -12.11
CA ILE A 159 -29.43 13.66 -13.08
C ILE A 159 -28.23 14.23 -12.34
N GLY A 160 -27.05 13.60 -12.46
CA GLY A 160 -25.87 14.07 -11.76
C GLY A 160 -24.56 13.50 -12.27
N ALA A 161 -23.48 14.19 -11.90
CA ALA A 161 -22.10 13.79 -12.12
C ALA A 161 -21.42 13.53 -10.76
N LYS A 162 -20.63 12.46 -10.69
CA LYS A 162 -19.86 12.08 -9.50
C LYS A 162 -18.41 11.86 -9.90
N GLY A 163 -17.48 12.43 -9.14
CA GLY A 163 -16.05 12.30 -9.35
C GLY A 163 -15.35 11.89 -8.05
N GLN A 164 -14.51 10.86 -8.12
CA GLN A 164 -13.69 10.40 -6.99
C GLN A 164 -12.32 9.95 -7.51
N GLU A 165 -11.27 10.16 -6.70
CA GLU A 165 -9.96 9.57 -6.99
C GLU A 165 -10.07 8.03 -6.90
N PRO A 166 -9.43 7.25 -7.80
CA PRO A 166 -9.45 5.81 -7.72
C PRO A 166 -8.72 5.31 -6.45
N LEU A 167 -9.47 4.72 -5.51
CA LEU A 167 -8.94 4.22 -4.24
C LEU A 167 -7.75 3.26 -4.42
N GLN A 168 -7.82 2.35 -5.39
CA GLN A 168 -6.74 1.39 -5.65
C GLN A 168 -5.45 2.06 -6.14
N LEU A 169 -5.56 3.14 -6.93
CA LEU A 169 -4.40 3.92 -7.36
C LEU A 169 -3.79 4.65 -6.17
N GLY A 170 -4.63 5.17 -5.28
CA GLY A 170 -4.22 5.77 -4.02
C GLY A 170 -3.45 4.82 -3.10
N ILE A 171 -3.96 3.61 -2.91
CA ILE A 171 -3.30 2.57 -2.12
C ILE A 171 -1.95 2.21 -2.74
N ARG A 172 -1.91 1.95 -4.06
CA ARG A 172 -0.68 1.61 -4.79
C ARG A 172 0.38 2.70 -4.64
N THR A 173 0.00 3.96 -4.84
CA THR A 173 0.92 5.11 -4.71
C THR A 173 1.43 5.29 -3.28
N THR A 174 0.58 5.06 -2.28
CA THR A 174 0.96 5.11 -0.86
C THR A 174 1.94 4.00 -0.51
N LEU A 175 1.68 2.76 -0.95
CA LEU A 175 2.60 1.63 -0.77
C LEU A 175 3.94 1.84 -1.49
N GLU A 176 3.93 2.41 -2.70
CA GLU A 176 5.15 2.76 -3.45
C GLU A 176 5.98 3.79 -2.68
N GLU A 177 5.35 4.83 -2.13
CA GLU A 177 6.05 5.81 -1.30
C GLU A 177 6.62 5.20 -0.02
N ALA A 178 5.81 4.40 0.70
CA ALA A 178 6.25 3.74 1.92
C ALA A 178 7.47 2.84 1.66
N THR A 179 7.43 2.09 0.55
CA THR A 179 8.53 1.23 0.10
C THR A 179 9.80 2.05 -0.18
N LEU A 180 9.70 3.16 -0.91
CA LEU A 180 10.85 4.05 -1.16
C LEU A 180 11.45 4.60 0.15
N ARG A 181 10.60 5.05 1.09
CA ARG A 181 11.05 5.58 2.38
C ARG A 181 11.76 4.52 3.24
N LEU A 182 11.33 3.25 3.17
CA LEU A 182 11.99 2.13 3.84
C LEU A 182 13.35 1.81 3.19
N ILE A 183 13.37 1.61 1.87
CA ILE A 183 14.59 1.28 1.14
C ILE A 183 15.65 2.39 1.25
N GLY A 184 15.24 3.67 1.24
CA GLY A 184 16.17 4.78 1.44
C GLY A 184 17.00 4.66 2.72
N SER A 185 16.45 4.06 3.77
CA SER A 185 17.19 3.83 5.02
C SER A 185 18.26 2.75 4.90
N VAL A 186 17.99 1.67 4.16
CA VAL A 186 18.94 0.58 3.93
C VAL A 186 20.02 1.00 2.93
N LEU A 187 19.64 1.67 1.84
CA LEU A 187 20.57 2.16 0.83
C LEU A 187 21.31 3.43 1.23
N LYS A 188 21.00 4.01 2.40
CA LYS A 188 21.52 5.31 2.87
C LYS A 188 21.35 6.41 1.81
N ALA A 189 20.22 6.38 1.12
CA ALA A 189 19.86 7.34 0.09
C ALA A 189 18.66 8.15 0.56
N ASP A 190 18.70 9.47 0.36
CA ASP A 190 17.58 10.33 0.71
C ASP A 190 16.39 10.08 -0.25
N PRO A 191 15.25 9.54 0.23
CA PRO A 191 14.08 9.35 -0.60
C PRO A 191 13.44 10.67 -1.03
N ASP A 192 13.62 11.76 -0.28
CA ASP A 192 12.91 13.01 -0.52
C ASP A 192 13.40 13.69 -1.81
N ALA A 193 14.66 13.53 -2.19
CA ALA A 193 15.17 13.95 -3.50
C ALA A 193 14.41 13.27 -4.67
N CYS A 194 14.12 11.97 -4.55
CA CYS A 194 13.33 11.23 -5.54
C CYS A 194 11.86 11.67 -5.52
N LEU A 195 11.28 11.84 -4.33
CA LEU A 195 9.89 12.26 -4.19
C LEU A 195 9.67 13.70 -4.70
N ALA A 196 10.65 14.59 -4.55
CA ALA A 196 10.60 15.96 -5.07
C ALA A 196 10.57 16.00 -6.61
N SER A 197 11.16 14.99 -7.26
CA SER A 197 11.17 14.85 -8.72
C SER A 197 9.82 14.40 -9.30
N ARG A 198 8.84 14.06 -8.45
CA ARG A 198 7.50 13.65 -8.89
C ARG A 198 6.84 14.73 -9.75
N PRO A 199 6.20 14.34 -10.88
CA PRO A 199 5.35 15.22 -11.66
C PRO A 199 4.29 15.88 -10.77
N PRO A 200 3.92 17.16 -10.99
CA PRO A 200 2.93 17.88 -10.18
C PRO A 200 1.60 17.13 -10.01
N ALA A 201 1.19 16.37 -11.03
CA ALA A 201 -0.03 15.56 -11.02
C ALA A 201 -0.03 14.39 -10.02
N LEU A 202 1.15 13.97 -9.55
CA LEU A 202 1.35 12.85 -8.62
C LEU A 202 1.83 13.32 -7.24
N ARG A 203 1.96 14.64 -7.02
CA ARG A 203 2.32 15.17 -5.71
C ARG A 203 1.10 15.10 -4.78
N PRO A 204 1.26 14.66 -3.52
CA PRO A 204 0.17 14.75 -2.55
C PRO A 204 -0.26 16.22 -2.45
N ARG A 205 -1.55 16.50 -2.69
CA ARG A 205 -2.08 17.83 -2.40
C ARG A 205 -1.92 18.07 -0.90
N PRO A 206 -1.38 19.21 -0.47
CA PRO A 206 -1.40 19.55 0.94
C PRO A 206 -2.84 19.44 1.42
N ALA A 207 -3.05 18.73 2.52
CA ALA A 207 -4.35 18.73 3.18
C ALA A 207 -4.66 20.19 3.52
N THR A 208 -5.54 20.83 2.75
CA THR A 208 -6.07 22.16 3.08
C THR A 208 -6.99 21.98 4.28
N GLY A 209 -6.35 21.91 5.44
CA GLY A 209 -6.93 21.84 6.76
C GLY A 209 -5.82 22.26 7.71
N ARG A 210 -5.70 23.57 7.93
CA ARG A 210 -4.95 24.10 9.08
C ARG A 210 -5.61 23.49 10.33
N MET A 211 -5.07 22.39 10.83
CA MET A 211 -5.12 22.14 12.27
C MET A 211 -4.29 23.26 12.88
N ALA A 212 -4.99 24.25 13.44
CA ALA A 212 -4.37 25.20 14.34
C ALA A 212 -3.65 24.38 15.40
N ALA A 213 -2.33 24.49 15.46
CA ALA A 213 -1.55 23.95 16.56
C ALA A 213 -2.11 24.57 17.85
N VAL A 214 -2.75 23.74 18.68
CA VAL A 214 -3.00 24.10 20.07
C VAL A 214 -1.61 24.28 20.69
N SER A 215 -1.26 25.53 20.96
CA SER A 215 -0.04 25.86 21.70
C SER A 215 -0.22 25.37 23.14
N PRO A 216 0.78 24.69 23.73
CA PRO A 216 0.70 24.33 25.14
C PRO A 216 0.73 25.60 25.98
N ASP A 217 -0.18 25.62 26.94
CA ASP A 217 -0.43 26.69 27.90
C ASP A 217 0.87 27.21 28.54
N ARG A 218 1.01 28.54 28.54
CA ARG A 218 2.18 29.23 29.07
C ARG A 218 2.07 29.18 30.59
N ARG A 219 2.84 28.28 31.21
CA ARG A 219 3.05 28.19 32.65
C ARG A 219 3.33 29.59 33.21
N GLU A 220 2.39 30.09 34.00
CA GLU A 220 2.49 31.33 34.76
C GLU A 220 3.55 31.10 35.85
N SER A 221 4.74 31.64 35.63
CA SER A 221 5.75 31.79 36.66
C SER A 221 5.42 33.05 37.44
N ASP A 222 4.57 32.93 38.45
CA ASP A 222 4.49 33.95 39.49
C ASP A 222 5.54 33.63 40.54
N GLY A 223 6.52 34.51 40.63
CA GLY A 223 7.54 34.50 41.66
C GLY A 223 7.38 35.76 42.49
N SER A 224 7.13 35.61 43.78
CA SER A 224 7.76 36.44 44.81
C SER A 224 7.40 35.96 46.22
N LEU A 225 8.44 35.53 46.94
CA LEU A 225 8.49 35.41 48.39
C LEU A 225 8.33 36.80 49.04
N PRO A 226 7.91 36.83 50.31
CA PRO A 226 8.87 37.20 51.37
C PRO A 226 9.32 36.01 52.23
#